data_AF-A0A8A1MC42-F1
#
_entry.id   AF-A0A8A1MC42-F1
#
_cell.length_a   1.000
_cell.length_b   1.000
_cell.length_c   1.000
_cell.angle_alpha   90.00
_cell.angle_beta   90.00
_cell.angle_gamma   90.00
#
_symmetry.space_group_name_H-M   'P 1'
#
loop_
_entity.id
_entity.type
_entity.pdbx_description
1 polymer ?
#
loop_
_entity_poly.entity_id
_entity_poly.type
_entity_poly.pdbx_seq_one_letter_code
_entity_poly.pdbx_strand_id
1 'polypeptide(L)'
;MTSHPFDPIRPNEVSLAAEILQASFPGVSLRFKVIDVQEPIKRDVVPYLEAERLGTPLPAKPARIIQSLFHRLDTKAFLKALINLDTRTVISAKELPKHVQGPGDIDEVIEIEQLCLKHPAVLAEIEKLKLPSGVTVLNDPWIYGCDDENETRRLFQCYMYMAETNHAQANHYSLPLPFSPVFDCLTHELVRMDYLPTGTDHSTTETSPWKPVKAVEYAHDLLNEPLRTDLKPYVVQQPEGASFSVNGNAVHWQKWDFRIGFNYRDGLVLYGVTYDKRSVFYRLSVCEMTVPYGAIKLLPFTHFTPLKTLELHTTANKHSMPVTSGSESQPTLSP
;
A
#
# COMPACT_ATOMS: atom_id res chain seq x y z
N MET A 1 -21.68 -20.18 2.89
CA MET A 1 -22.15 -19.02 3.67
C MET A 1 -22.25 -17.82 2.76
N THR A 2 -23.40 -17.16 2.74
CA THR A 2 -23.63 -15.90 2.01
C THR A 2 -22.75 -14.80 2.61
N SER A 3 -22.05 -14.05 1.76
CA SER A 3 -21.21 -12.93 2.20
C SER A 3 -22.07 -11.81 2.79
N HIS A 4 -21.59 -11.15 3.85
CA HIS A 4 -22.19 -9.94 4.39
C HIS A 4 -21.89 -8.72 3.47
N PRO A 5 -22.75 -7.68 3.40
CA PRO A 5 -22.52 -6.51 2.54
C PRO A 5 -21.14 -5.84 2.70
N PHE A 6 -20.62 -5.76 3.93
CA PHE A 6 -19.31 -5.20 4.27
C PHE A 6 -18.18 -6.24 4.42
N ASP A 7 -18.35 -7.46 3.93
CA ASP A 7 -17.18 -8.34 3.82
C ASP A 7 -16.16 -7.73 2.83
N PRO A 8 -14.85 -7.79 3.13
CA PRO A 8 -13.79 -7.46 2.18
C PRO A 8 -13.93 -8.24 0.88
N ILE A 9 -13.30 -7.74 -0.19
CA ILE A 9 -13.24 -8.48 -1.45
C ILE A 9 -12.50 -9.82 -1.25
N ARG A 10 -12.98 -10.88 -1.92
CA ARG A 10 -12.35 -12.20 -1.90
C ARG A 10 -11.51 -12.43 -3.17
N PRO A 11 -10.49 -13.31 -3.12
CA PRO A 11 -9.65 -13.59 -4.29
C PRO A 11 -10.45 -14.00 -5.55
N ASN A 12 -11.48 -14.82 -5.38
CA ASN A 12 -12.34 -15.23 -6.50
C ASN A 12 -13.22 -14.08 -7.04
N GLU A 13 -13.59 -13.11 -6.21
CA GLU A 13 -14.29 -11.89 -6.64
C GLU A 13 -13.35 -10.98 -7.44
N VAL A 14 -12.07 -10.90 -7.05
CA VAL A 14 -11.03 -10.17 -7.80
C VAL A 14 -10.87 -10.76 -9.19
N SER A 15 -10.64 -12.08 -9.28
CA SER A 15 -10.47 -12.77 -10.56
C SER A 15 -11.70 -12.61 -11.45
N LEU A 16 -12.90 -12.81 -10.92
CA LEU A 16 -14.14 -12.66 -11.67
C LEU A 16 -14.35 -11.22 -12.18
N ALA A 17 -14.06 -10.21 -11.37
CA ALA A 17 -14.15 -8.82 -11.78
C ALA A 17 -13.16 -8.50 -12.92
N ALA A 18 -11.93 -8.99 -12.81
CA ALA A 18 -10.91 -8.83 -13.85
C ALA A 18 -11.34 -9.49 -15.17
N GLU A 19 -11.84 -10.72 -15.12
CA GLU A 19 -12.35 -11.46 -16.29
C GLU A 19 -13.50 -10.72 -16.99
N ILE A 20 -14.50 -10.25 -16.23
CA ILE A 20 -15.64 -9.48 -16.77
C ILE A 20 -15.15 -8.21 -17.47
N LEU A 21 -14.19 -7.51 -16.86
CA LEU A 21 -13.67 -6.27 -17.41
C LEU A 21 -12.82 -6.51 -18.66
N GLN A 22 -11.91 -7.50 -18.64
CA GLN A 22 -11.10 -7.89 -19.80
C GLN A 22 -11.97 -8.29 -20.99
N ALA A 23 -13.05 -9.05 -20.77
CA ALA A 23 -14.00 -9.42 -21.82
C ALA A 23 -14.70 -8.20 -22.46
N SER A 24 -14.83 -7.09 -21.71
CA SER A 24 -15.42 -5.84 -22.21
C SER A 24 -14.44 -5.00 -23.05
N PHE A 25 -13.15 -5.37 -23.07
CA PHE A 25 -12.08 -4.70 -23.81
C PHE A 25 -11.26 -5.70 -24.65
N PRO A 26 -11.88 -6.35 -25.66
CA PRO A 26 -11.22 -7.39 -26.43
C PRO A 26 -10.00 -6.85 -27.19
N GLY A 27 -8.87 -7.56 -27.07
CA GLY A 27 -7.60 -7.18 -27.72
C GLY A 27 -6.85 -6.04 -27.04
N VAL A 28 -7.31 -5.54 -25.89
CA VAL A 28 -6.67 -4.45 -25.16
C VAL A 28 -6.12 -4.98 -23.84
N SER A 29 -4.80 -4.87 -23.64
CA SER A 29 -4.19 -5.16 -22.35
C SER A 29 -4.58 -4.10 -21.32
N LEU A 30 -5.01 -4.55 -20.14
CA LEU A 30 -5.39 -3.69 -19.02
C LEU A 30 -4.37 -3.82 -17.90
N ARG A 31 -3.93 -2.69 -17.33
CA ARG A 31 -3.15 -2.67 -16.08
C ARG A 31 -4.06 -2.25 -14.94
N PHE A 32 -4.44 -3.20 -14.10
CA PHE A 32 -5.27 -2.96 -12.94
C PHE A 32 -4.47 -2.25 -11.85
N LYS A 33 -4.97 -1.10 -11.40
CA LYS A 33 -4.45 -0.40 -10.22
C LYS A 33 -5.19 -0.83 -8.97
N VAL A 34 -6.51 -1.00 -9.11
CA VAL A 34 -7.42 -1.33 -8.01
C VAL A 34 -8.50 -2.28 -8.51
N ILE A 35 -8.82 -3.30 -7.71
CA ILE A 35 -10.06 -4.05 -7.77
C ILE A 35 -10.51 -4.26 -6.32
N ASP A 36 -11.59 -3.60 -5.91
CA ASP A 36 -12.11 -3.73 -4.55
C ASP A 36 -13.62 -3.51 -4.50
N VAL A 37 -14.26 -3.88 -3.38
CA VAL A 37 -15.68 -3.65 -3.13
C VAL A 37 -16.00 -2.17 -3.19
N GLN A 38 -17.01 -1.83 -3.98
CA GLN A 38 -17.71 -0.56 -3.84
C GLN A 38 -18.69 -0.71 -2.68
N GLU A 39 -18.40 -0.06 -1.55
CA GLU A 39 -19.28 -0.10 -0.38
C GLU A 39 -20.72 0.27 -0.77
N PRO A 40 -21.73 -0.47 -0.24
CA PRO A 40 -23.12 -0.23 -0.58
C PRO A 40 -23.58 1.16 -0.11
N ILE A 41 -24.54 1.73 -0.83
CA ILE A 41 -25.14 3.02 -0.48
C ILE A 41 -25.75 2.91 0.92
N LYS A 42 -25.36 3.83 1.82
CA LYS A 42 -25.76 3.81 3.24
C LYS A 42 -27.27 3.63 3.43
N ARG A 43 -28.09 4.39 2.69
CA ARG A 43 -29.55 4.32 2.78
C ARG A 43 -30.09 2.91 2.51
N ASP A 44 -29.44 2.17 1.61
CA ASP A 44 -29.95 0.88 1.13
C ASP A 44 -29.45 -0.28 1.99
N VAL A 45 -28.33 -0.11 2.70
CA VAL A 45 -27.77 -1.14 3.60
C VAL A 45 -28.19 -0.97 5.07
N VAL A 46 -28.52 0.24 5.53
CA VAL A 46 -28.95 0.48 6.92
C VAL A 46 -30.11 -0.43 7.35
N PRO A 47 -31.17 -0.65 6.55
CA PRO A 47 -32.24 -1.58 6.92
C PRO A 47 -31.75 -3.02 7.16
N TYR A 48 -30.76 -3.47 6.37
CA TYR A 48 -30.13 -4.78 6.57
C TYR A 48 -29.37 -4.84 7.90
N LEU A 49 -28.60 -3.80 8.23
CA LEU A 49 -27.82 -3.74 9.47
C LEU A 49 -28.72 -3.67 10.71
N GLU A 50 -29.80 -2.89 10.66
CA GLU A 50 -30.75 -2.81 11.77
C GLU A 50 -31.49 -4.14 11.96
N ALA A 51 -31.87 -4.82 10.88
CA ALA A 51 -32.50 -6.12 10.97
C ALA A 51 -31.55 -7.18 11.57
N GLU A 52 -30.28 -7.16 11.18
CA GLU A 52 -29.22 -8.01 11.75
C GLU A 52 -29.02 -7.71 13.24
N ARG A 53 -28.88 -6.43 13.62
CA ARG A 53 -28.70 -5.98 15.01
C ARG A 53 -29.86 -6.38 15.92
N LEU A 54 -31.10 -6.33 15.42
CA LEU A 54 -32.31 -6.64 16.17
C LEU A 54 -32.69 -8.13 16.12
N GLY A 55 -32.01 -8.95 15.32
CA GLY A 55 -32.34 -10.36 15.13
C GLY A 55 -33.69 -10.57 14.41
N THR A 56 -34.09 -9.63 13.57
CA THR A 56 -35.33 -9.71 12.77
C THR A 56 -35.04 -10.24 11.35
N PRO A 57 -36.06 -10.67 10.58
CA PRO A 57 -35.84 -11.14 9.21
C PRO A 57 -35.06 -10.13 8.36
N LEU A 58 -33.99 -10.61 7.72
CA LEU A 58 -33.12 -9.78 6.90
C LEU A 58 -33.84 -9.37 5.60
N PRO A 59 -33.79 -8.09 5.20
CA PRO A 59 -34.24 -7.67 3.87
C PRO A 59 -33.29 -8.20 2.79
N ALA A 60 -33.67 -7.97 1.52
CA ALA A 60 -32.79 -8.28 0.40
C ALA A 60 -31.43 -7.59 0.56
N LYS A 61 -30.35 -8.36 0.37
CA LYS A 61 -28.98 -7.85 0.45
C LYS A 61 -28.73 -6.84 -0.69
N PRO A 62 -28.00 -5.74 -0.45
CA PRO A 62 -27.47 -4.91 -1.52
C PRO A 62 -26.63 -5.72 -2.52
N ALA A 63 -26.69 -5.32 -3.79
CA ALA A 63 -25.89 -5.96 -4.84
C ALA A 63 -24.39 -5.89 -4.53
N ARG A 64 -23.65 -6.94 -4.88
CA ARG A 64 -22.19 -7.01 -4.71
C ARG A 64 -21.51 -6.27 -5.86
N ILE A 65 -21.23 -4.99 -5.64
CA ILE A 65 -20.58 -4.11 -6.62
C ILE A 65 -19.08 -4.02 -6.35
N ILE A 66 -18.29 -4.19 -7.40
CA ILE A 66 -16.83 -4.00 -7.40
C ILE A 66 -16.50 -2.74 -8.18
N GLN A 67 -15.64 -1.91 -7.61
CA GLN A 67 -14.98 -0.82 -8.33
C GLN A 67 -13.62 -1.28 -8.83
N SER A 68 -13.24 -0.84 -10.03
CA SER A 68 -11.89 -1.01 -10.53
C SER A 68 -11.33 0.29 -11.10
N LEU A 69 -10.07 0.57 -10.79
CA LEU A 69 -9.27 1.61 -11.43
C LEU A 69 -8.19 0.92 -12.27
N PHE A 70 -8.05 1.29 -13.54
CA PHE A 70 -7.14 0.61 -14.45
C PHE A 70 -6.72 1.50 -15.61
N HIS A 71 -5.54 1.25 -16.17
CA HIS A 71 -5.15 1.82 -17.46
C HIS A 71 -5.44 0.85 -18.60
N ARG A 72 -5.89 1.40 -19.73
CA ARG A 72 -5.75 0.70 -21.01
C ARG A 72 -4.36 0.94 -21.57
N LEU A 73 -3.64 -0.11 -21.95
CA LEU A 73 -2.25 0.04 -22.38
C LEU A 73 -2.10 0.49 -23.84
N ASP A 74 -3.15 0.40 -24.65
CA ASP A 74 -3.15 0.87 -26.04
C ASP A 74 -3.16 2.40 -26.17
N THR A 75 -3.90 3.06 -25.29
CA THR A 75 -4.19 4.50 -25.31
C THR A 75 -3.62 5.22 -24.09
N LYS A 76 -3.17 4.47 -23.08
CA LYS A 76 -2.72 4.95 -21.76
C LYS A 76 -3.84 5.61 -20.93
N ALA A 77 -5.08 5.59 -21.42
CA ALA A 77 -6.24 6.14 -20.75
C ALA A 77 -6.46 5.51 -19.38
N PHE A 78 -6.75 6.33 -18.37
CA PHE A 78 -7.07 5.88 -17.02
C PHE A 78 -8.58 5.82 -16.83
N LEU A 79 -9.11 4.66 -16.44
CA LEU A 79 -10.54 4.41 -16.37
C LEU A 79 -10.97 3.99 -14.95
N LYS A 80 -12.22 4.34 -14.61
CA LYS A 80 -12.96 3.76 -13.50
C LYS A 80 -14.11 2.90 -14.01
N ALA A 81 -14.18 1.66 -13.53
CA ALA A 81 -15.30 0.76 -13.77
C ALA A 81 -16.07 0.42 -12.49
N LEU A 82 -17.37 0.13 -12.66
CA LEU A 82 -18.24 -0.49 -11.66
C LEU A 82 -18.80 -1.77 -12.26
N ILE A 83 -18.69 -2.88 -11.53
CA ILE A 83 -19.04 -4.22 -11.97
C ILE A 83 -20.00 -4.81 -10.95
N ASN A 84 -21.12 -5.36 -11.42
CA ASN A 84 -22.06 -6.10 -10.59
C ASN A 84 -21.73 -7.60 -10.69
N LEU A 85 -21.24 -8.20 -9.60
CA LEU A 85 -20.86 -9.62 -9.61
C LEU A 85 -22.06 -10.57 -9.60
N ASP A 86 -23.19 -10.14 -9.03
CA ASP A 86 -24.40 -10.97 -8.96
C ASP A 86 -24.97 -11.22 -10.37
N THR A 87 -24.90 -10.21 -11.23
CA THR A 87 -25.36 -10.28 -12.63
C THR A 87 -24.24 -10.52 -13.64
N ARG A 88 -22.97 -10.45 -13.20
CA ARG A 88 -21.76 -10.53 -14.04
C ARG A 88 -21.73 -9.48 -15.17
N THR A 89 -22.12 -8.25 -14.85
CA THR A 89 -22.20 -7.16 -15.83
C THR A 89 -21.33 -5.97 -15.44
N VAL A 90 -20.79 -5.28 -16.45
CA VAL A 90 -20.20 -3.94 -16.27
C VAL A 90 -21.34 -2.93 -16.22
N ILE A 91 -21.51 -2.27 -15.07
CA ILE A 91 -22.49 -1.18 -14.90
C ILE A 91 -22.01 0.07 -15.63
N SER A 92 -20.72 0.38 -15.52
CA SER A 92 -20.10 1.52 -16.18
C SER A 92 -18.61 1.31 -16.29
N ALA A 93 -18.00 1.78 -17.38
CA ALA A 93 -16.55 2.00 -17.50
C ALA A 93 -16.34 3.37 -18.13
N LYS A 94 -15.69 4.29 -17.41
CA LYS A 94 -15.52 5.69 -17.83
C LYS A 94 -14.07 6.08 -17.76
N GLU A 95 -13.57 6.71 -18.81
CA GLU A 95 -12.29 7.42 -18.79
C GLU A 95 -12.36 8.59 -17.82
N LEU A 96 -11.34 8.71 -16.98
CA LEU A 96 -11.17 9.80 -16.04
C LEU A 96 -10.43 10.96 -16.74
N PRO A 97 -10.61 12.22 -16.29
CA PRO A 97 -9.89 13.36 -16.85
C PRO A 97 -8.37 13.16 -16.85
N LYS A 98 -7.67 13.69 -17.85
CA LYS A 98 -6.21 13.50 -18.03
C LYS A 98 -5.34 13.90 -16.84
N HIS A 99 -5.79 14.84 -16.01
CA HIS A 99 -5.08 15.28 -14.81
C HIS A 99 -5.30 14.37 -13.59
N VAL A 100 -6.18 13.36 -13.69
CA VAL A 100 -6.44 12.41 -12.62
C VAL A 100 -5.48 11.23 -12.74
N GLN A 101 -4.68 11.00 -11.70
CA GLN A 101 -3.75 9.88 -11.60
C GLN A 101 -4.29 8.80 -10.66
N GLY A 102 -4.02 7.54 -10.99
CA GLY A 102 -4.30 6.41 -10.10
C GLY A 102 -3.21 6.20 -9.03
N PRO A 103 -3.48 5.38 -8.01
CA PRO A 103 -2.44 4.93 -7.06
C PRO A 103 -1.33 4.19 -7.81
N GLY A 104 -0.12 4.17 -7.25
CA GLY A 104 0.97 3.32 -7.73
C GLY A 104 0.67 1.86 -7.41
N ASP A 105 0.73 0.97 -8.41
CA ASP A 105 0.72 -0.47 -8.13
C ASP A 105 2.16 -0.98 -7.90
N ILE A 106 2.32 -2.06 -7.15
CA ILE A 106 3.67 -2.51 -6.74
C ILE A 106 4.53 -2.93 -7.93
N ASP A 107 3.93 -3.55 -8.95
CA ASP A 107 4.64 -3.96 -10.15
C ASP A 107 5.16 -2.72 -10.91
N GLU A 108 4.41 -1.62 -10.87
CA GLU A 108 4.78 -0.36 -11.53
C GLU A 108 5.96 0.30 -10.83
N VAL A 109 5.94 0.31 -9.49
CA VAL A 109 7.05 0.84 -8.69
C VAL A 109 8.32 0.02 -8.96
N ILE A 110 8.22 -1.31 -8.98
CA ILE A 110 9.35 -2.21 -9.29
C ILE A 110 9.86 -1.98 -10.72
N GLU A 111 8.96 -1.83 -11.70
CA GLU A 111 9.34 -1.54 -13.09
C GLU A 111 10.16 -0.25 -13.20
N ILE A 112 9.76 0.82 -12.50
CA ILE A 112 10.49 2.09 -12.48
C ILE A 112 11.82 2.00 -11.73
N GLU A 113 11.86 1.28 -10.60
CA GLU A 113 13.09 1.01 -9.86
C GLU A 113 14.14 0.36 -10.78
N GLN A 114 13.72 -0.67 -11.51
CA GLN A 114 14.58 -1.43 -12.42
C GLN A 114 14.96 -0.64 -13.67
N LEU A 115 14.04 0.17 -14.21
CA LEU A 115 14.29 1.07 -15.33
C LEU A 115 15.39 2.08 -14.96
N CYS A 116 15.27 2.70 -13.79
CA CYS A 116 16.20 3.70 -13.29
C CYS A 116 17.63 3.14 -13.22
N LEU A 117 17.82 1.98 -12.60
CA LEU A 117 19.14 1.34 -12.43
C LEU A 117 19.76 0.84 -13.74
N LYS A 118 18.98 0.72 -14.82
CA LYS A 118 19.47 0.27 -16.14
C LYS A 118 19.58 1.40 -17.15
N HIS A 119 19.07 2.59 -16.85
CA HIS A 119 19.02 3.69 -17.81
C HIS A 119 20.43 4.27 -18.07
N PRO A 120 20.88 4.40 -19.34
CA PRO A 120 22.26 4.82 -19.66
C PRO A 120 22.68 6.16 -19.03
N ALA A 121 21.77 7.14 -18.99
CA ALA A 121 22.07 8.44 -18.37
C ALA A 121 22.23 8.35 -16.84
N VAL A 122 21.52 7.44 -16.19
CA VAL A 122 21.64 7.21 -14.74
C VAL A 122 22.93 6.46 -14.43
N LEU A 123 23.26 5.45 -15.24
CA LEU A 123 24.55 4.73 -15.14
C LEU A 123 25.75 5.66 -15.34
N ALA A 124 25.67 6.58 -16.31
CA ALA A 124 26.70 7.60 -16.51
C ALA A 124 26.83 8.53 -15.31
N GLU A 125 25.73 8.86 -14.62
CA GLU A 125 25.76 9.66 -13.40
C GLU A 125 26.37 8.89 -12.22
N ILE A 126 26.05 7.60 -12.10
CA ILE A 126 26.64 6.70 -11.10
C ILE A 126 28.16 6.56 -11.32
N GLU A 127 28.62 6.48 -12.57
CA GLU A 127 30.04 6.35 -12.89
C GLU A 127 30.86 7.55 -12.37
N LYS A 128 30.29 8.77 -12.41
CA LYS A 128 30.95 9.99 -11.90
C LYS A 128 31.27 9.90 -10.41
N LEU A 129 30.50 9.14 -9.63
CA LEU A 129 30.71 8.93 -8.21
C LEU A 129 32.00 8.15 -7.90
N LYS A 130 32.55 7.38 -8.86
CA LYS A 130 33.74 6.55 -8.65
C LYS A 130 33.65 5.67 -7.40
N LEU A 131 32.51 5.01 -7.22
CA LEU A 131 32.22 4.20 -6.04
C LEU A 131 33.21 3.03 -5.92
N PRO A 132 33.64 2.69 -4.69
CA PRO A 132 34.52 1.54 -4.48
C PRO A 132 33.80 0.21 -4.77
N SER A 133 34.59 -0.82 -5.06
CA SER A 133 34.06 -2.18 -5.25
C SER A 133 33.31 -2.64 -4.01
N GLY A 134 32.17 -3.31 -4.21
CA GLY A 134 31.32 -3.82 -3.13
C GLY A 134 30.19 -2.88 -2.68
N VAL A 135 30.20 -1.62 -3.16
CA VAL A 135 29.07 -0.71 -3.00
C VAL A 135 27.99 -1.00 -4.04
N THR A 136 26.74 -1.02 -3.59
CA THR A 136 25.57 -1.16 -4.47
C THR A 136 24.80 0.15 -4.50
N VAL A 137 24.35 0.58 -5.67
CA VAL A 137 23.42 1.70 -5.84
C VAL A 137 21.99 1.18 -5.86
N LEU A 138 21.11 1.84 -5.11
CA LEU A 138 19.70 1.53 -5.00
C LEU A 138 18.88 2.80 -5.26
N ASN A 139 17.58 2.63 -5.47
CA ASN A 139 16.67 3.76 -5.52
C ASN A 139 15.30 3.40 -4.97
N ASP A 140 14.62 4.40 -4.42
CA ASP A 140 13.20 4.33 -4.08
C ASP A 140 12.44 5.22 -5.07
N PRO A 141 11.62 4.65 -5.99
CA PRO A 141 10.69 5.41 -6.80
C PRO A 141 9.54 5.93 -5.94
N TRP A 142 9.44 7.25 -5.86
CA TRP A 142 8.36 7.93 -5.19
C TRP A 142 7.39 8.49 -6.22
N ILE A 143 6.11 8.49 -5.85
CA ILE A 143 5.12 9.29 -6.55
C ILE A 143 5.56 10.76 -6.57
N TYR A 144 5.36 11.42 -7.71
CA TYR A 144 5.89 12.77 -7.95
C TYR A 144 5.31 13.84 -7.02
N GLY A 145 4.02 13.72 -6.66
CA GLY A 145 3.30 14.79 -5.99
C GLY A 145 2.74 15.80 -7.01
N CYS A 146 2.70 17.08 -6.64
CA CYS A 146 2.20 18.15 -7.50
C CYS A 146 2.93 19.47 -7.20
N ASP A 147 3.66 19.98 -8.19
CA ASP A 147 4.29 21.30 -8.21
C ASP A 147 3.83 22.16 -9.41
N ASP A 148 3.23 21.53 -10.43
CA ASP A 148 2.53 22.15 -11.56
C ASP A 148 1.17 21.47 -11.77
N GLU A 149 0.08 22.23 -11.68
CA GLU A 149 -1.29 21.75 -11.89
C GLU A 149 -1.59 21.34 -13.35
N ASN A 150 -0.75 21.77 -14.30
CA ASN A 150 -0.85 21.42 -15.71
C ASN A 150 -0.08 20.14 -16.05
N GLU A 151 0.72 19.61 -15.12
CA GLU A 151 1.38 18.33 -15.32
C GLU A 151 0.34 17.21 -15.36
N THR A 152 0.30 16.50 -16.48
CA THR A 152 -0.66 15.41 -16.71
C THR A 152 0.03 14.07 -16.95
N ARG A 153 1.37 14.07 -17.04
CA ARG A 153 2.16 12.85 -17.10
C ARG A 153 2.14 12.13 -15.76
N ARG A 154 2.31 10.82 -15.82
CA ARG A 154 2.42 9.97 -14.63
C ARG A 154 3.87 9.89 -14.22
N LEU A 155 4.34 10.89 -13.49
CA LEU A 155 5.75 10.99 -13.12
C LEU A 155 6.06 10.19 -11.85
N PHE A 156 7.25 9.58 -11.83
CA PHE A 156 7.89 9.04 -10.64
C PHE A 156 9.26 9.67 -10.48
N GLN A 157 9.62 9.90 -9.23
CA GLN A 157 10.91 10.44 -8.84
C GLN A 157 11.71 9.40 -8.09
N CYS A 158 12.86 9.02 -8.64
CA CYS A 158 13.73 8.04 -8.03
C CYS A 158 14.70 8.74 -7.08
N TYR A 159 14.54 8.54 -5.77
CA TYR A 159 15.57 8.95 -4.81
C TYR A 159 16.67 7.91 -4.80
N MET A 160 17.90 8.37 -5.06
CA MET A 160 19.05 7.50 -5.25
C MET A 160 19.82 7.36 -3.95
N TYR A 161 20.26 6.14 -3.65
CA TYR A 161 21.00 5.80 -2.44
C TYR A 161 22.14 4.83 -2.76
N MET A 162 23.00 4.59 -1.78
CA MET A 162 23.98 3.51 -1.84
C MET A 162 24.01 2.70 -0.55
N ALA A 163 24.40 1.43 -0.67
CA ALA A 163 24.73 0.56 0.46
C ALA A 163 26.20 0.15 0.38
N GLU A 164 26.93 0.28 1.50
CA GLU A 164 28.36 -0.09 1.57
C GLU A 164 28.59 -1.61 1.53
N THR A 165 27.55 -2.40 1.83
CA THR A 165 27.63 -3.86 1.90
C THR A 165 26.51 -4.50 1.08
N ASN A 166 26.74 -5.73 0.61
CA ASN A 166 25.71 -6.52 -0.09
C ASN A 166 24.76 -7.25 0.89
N HIS A 167 24.52 -6.67 2.06
CA HIS A 167 23.63 -7.23 3.06
C HIS A 167 22.18 -6.82 2.73
N ALA A 168 21.24 -7.78 2.76
CA ALA A 168 19.85 -7.53 2.37
C ALA A 168 19.12 -6.50 3.27
N GLN A 169 19.67 -6.22 4.46
CA GLN A 169 19.16 -5.21 5.40
C GLN A 169 20.14 -4.03 5.59
N ALA A 170 21.09 -3.83 4.68
CA ALA A 170 21.96 -2.66 4.72
C ALA A 170 21.14 -1.38 4.60
N ASN A 171 21.42 -0.40 5.46
CA ASN A 171 20.66 0.83 5.53
C ASN A 171 21.11 1.84 4.47
N HIS A 172 20.61 1.67 3.25
CA HIS A 172 20.89 2.60 2.17
C HIS A 172 20.36 4.02 2.43
N TYR A 173 19.32 4.18 3.26
CA TYR A 173 18.82 5.51 3.67
C TYR A 173 19.86 6.36 4.41
N SER A 174 20.88 5.74 5.00
CA SER A 174 21.97 6.47 5.65
C SER A 174 22.93 7.16 4.66
N LEU A 175 22.87 6.80 3.37
CA LEU A 175 23.78 7.25 2.32
C LEU A 175 23.03 7.68 1.05
N PRO A 176 22.30 8.82 1.08
CA PRO A 176 21.66 9.37 -0.11
C PRO A 176 22.69 9.89 -1.13
N LEU A 177 22.36 9.77 -2.41
CA LEU A 177 23.15 10.28 -3.52
C LEU A 177 22.64 11.68 -3.96
N PRO A 178 23.51 12.52 -4.58
CA PRO A 178 23.21 13.94 -4.83
C PRO A 178 22.38 14.18 -6.11
N PHE A 179 21.71 13.16 -6.65
CA PHE A 179 20.88 13.28 -7.85
C PHE A 179 19.64 12.38 -7.77
N SER A 180 18.60 12.75 -8.49
CA SER A 180 17.30 12.10 -8.50
C SER A 180 16.68 12.13 -9.91
N PRO A 181 16.68 11.01 -10.64
CA PRO A 181 16.03 10.91 -11.95
C PRO A 181 14.50 11.01 -11.84
N VAL A 182 13.87 11.67 -12.81
CA VAL A 182 12.40 11.71 -12.96
C VAL A 182 12.00 10.99 -14.24
N PHE A 183 11.14 9.98 -14.11
CA PHE A 183 10.64 9.17 -15.22
C PHE A 183 9.15 9.37 -15.46
N ASP A 184 8.72 9.34 -16.72
CA ASP A 184 7.32 9.10 -17.06
C ASP A 184 7.05 7.59 -17.01
N CYS A 185 6.12 7.22 -16.15
CA CYS A 185 5.83 5.83 -15.84
C CYS A 185 5.13 5.06 -16.96
N LEU A 186 4.44 5.76 -17.86
CA LEU A 186 3.70 5.12 -18.96
C LEU A 186 4.52 5.07 -20.25
N THR A 187 5.50 5.96 -20.42
CA THR A 187 6.40 5.97 -21.59
C THR A 187 7.77 5.38 -21.31
N HIS A 188 8.16 5.27 -20.04
CA HIS A 188 9.52 4.92 -19.57
C HIS A 188 10.60 5.92 -20.01
N GLU A 189 10.20 7.14 -20.35
CA GLU A 189 11.12 8.22 -20.71
C GLU A 189 11.74 8.83 -19.46
N LEU A 190 13.07 9.01 -19.47
CA LEU A 190 13.74 9.88 -18.51
C LEU A 190 13.40 11.34 -18.85
N VAL A 191 12.56 11.98 -18.05
CA VAL A 191 12.12 13.36 -18.26
C VAL A 191 13.24 14.35 -17.94
N ARG A 192 13.94 14.12 -16.81
CA ARG A 192 15.08 14.95 -16.38
C ARG A 192 15.87 14.27 -15.25
N MET A 193 17.04 14.84 -14.97
CA MET A 193 17.86 14.53 -13.81
C MET A 193 17.85 15.73 -12.85
N ASP A 194 17.30 15.57 -11.65
CA ASP A 194 17.33 16.61 -10.62
C ASP A 194 18.60 16.45 -9.78
N TYR A 195 19.31 17.54 -9.50
CA TYR A 195 20.47 17.54 -8.59
C TYR A 195 20.06 18.03 -7.21
N LEU A 196 20.53 17.37 -6.15
CA LEU A 196 20.13 17.62 -4.77
C LEU A 196 21.24 18.36 -4.01
N PRO A 197 20.91 19.43 -3.24
CA PRO A 197 21.86 20.16 -2.44
C PRO A 197 22.25 19.30 -1.24
N THR A 198 23.55 19.10 -1.10
CA THR A 198 24.15 18.33 -0.01
C THR A 198 24.85 19.24 1.01
N GLY A 199 24.81 20.56 0.77
CA GLY A 199 25.41 21.61 1.61
C GLY A 199 24.44 22.24 2.61
N THR A 200 24.85 23.38 3.15
CA THR A 200 24.05 24.17 4.11
C THR A 200 23.19 25.24 3.45
N ASP A 201 23.34 25.43 2.13
CA ASP A 201 22.53 26.31 1.31
C ASP A 201 21.74 25.50 0.26
N HIS A 202 21.09 26.20 -0.66
CA HIS A 202 20.26 25.59 -1.71
C HIS A 202 21.02 25.38 -3.02
N SER A 203 22.35 25.53 -3.04
CA SER A 203 23.13 25.35 -4.25
C SER A 203 23.28 23.86 -4.56
N THR A 204 23.09 23.54 -5.84
CA THR A 204 23.34 22.19 -6.36
C THR A 204 24.68 22.19 -7.09
N THR A 205 25.33 21.04 -7.08
CA THR A 205 26.57 20.81 -7.83
C THR A 205 26.39 19.59 -8.71
N GLU A 206 27.12 19.55 -9.82
CA GLU A 206 27.22 18.32 -10.62
C GLU A 206 27.75 17.16 -9.76
N THR A 207 27.40 15.94 -10.16
CA THR A 207 27.90 14.74 -9.49
C THR A 207 29.42 14.67 -9.59
N SER A 208 30.06 14.64 -8.44
CA SER A 208 31.50 14.50 -8.28
C SER A 208 31.84 13.15 -7.63
N PRO A 209 33.12 12.72 -7.65
CA PRO A 209 33.54 11.53 -6.92
C PRO A 209 33.05 11.55 -5.47
N TRP A 210 32.45 10.45 -5.03
CA TRP A 210 31.88 10.29 -3.71
C TRP A 210 32.98 10.42 -2.65
N LYS A 211 32.65 11.13 -1.56
CA LYS A 211 33.53 11.25 -0.40
C LYS A 211 33.09 10.19 0.62
N PRO A 212 33.97 9.24 0.98
CA PRO A 212 33.59 8.17 1.89
C PRO A 212 33.07 8.68 3.22
N VAL A 213 31.86 8.21 3.57
CA VAL A 213 31.21 8.41 4.85
C VAL A 213 30.61 7.08 5.27
N LYS A 214 30.79 6.70 6.54
CA LYS A 214 30.37 5.39 7.04
C LYS A 214 28.84 5.28 7.06
N ALA A 215 28.30 4.16 6.62
CA ALA A 215 26.89 3.84 6.78
C ALA A 215 26.46 3.83 8.25
N VAL A 216 25.22 4.24 8.51
CA VAL A 216 24.58 4.13 9.83
C VAL A 216 23.62 2.95 9.78
N GLU A 217 24.05 1.82 10.33
CA GLU A 217 23.34 0.56 10.21
C GLU A 217 22.36 0.32 11.37
N TYR A 218 21.26 -0.39 11.07
CA TYR A 218 20.29 -0.86 12.07
C TYR A 218 20.22 -2.39 12.19
N ALA A 219 20.64 -3.12 11.15
CA ALA A 219 20.57 -4.57 11.14
C ALA A 219 21.55 -5.14 12.17
N HIS A 220 21.09 -6.08 12.99
CA HIS A 220 21.85 -6.55 14.14
C HIS A 220 23.26 -7.03 13.75
N ASP A 221 23.35 -7.81 12.66
CA ASP A 221 24.60 -8.40 12.17
C ASP A 221 25.58 -7.36 11.57
N LEU A 222 25.13 -6.12 11.36
CA LEU A 222 25.96 -5.00 10.86
C LEU A 222 26.38 -4.03 11.97
N LEU A 223 25.87 -4.21 13.19
CA LEU A 223 26.23 -3.38 14.33
C LEU A 223 27.61 -3.77 14.87
N ASN A 224 28.40 -2.76 15.24
CA ASN A 224 29.72 -2.95 15.85
C ASN A 224 29.66 -2.89 17.39
N GLU A 225 28.47 -2.91 17.97
CA GLU A 225 28.22 -2.77 19.41
C GLU A 225 27.55 -4.03 19.99
N PRO A 226 27.85 -4.39 21.25
CA PRO A 226 27.24 -5.55 21.88
C PRO A 226 25.75 -5.32 22.13
N LEU A 227 24.94 -6.38 21.98
CA LEU A 227 23.54 -6.35 22.38
C LEU A 227 23.38 -6.26 23.89
N ARG A 228 22.23 -5.70 24.29
CA ARG A 228 21.72 -5.79 25.65
C ARG A 228 21.36 -7.24 25.98
N THR A 229 21.87 -7.74 27.11
CA THR A 229 21.63 -9.11 27.59
C THR A 229 20.89 -9.15 28.92
N ASP A 230 20.37 -8.01 29.39
CA ASP A 230 19.81 -7.81 30.72
C ASP A 230 18.27 -7.86 30.76
N LEU A 231 17.62 -7.96 29.60
CA LEU A 231 16.17 -8.11 29.52
C LEU A 231 15.72 -9.50 29.98
N LYS A 232 14.91 -9.55 31.04
CA LYS A 232 14.24 -10.78 31.49
C LYS A 232 13.00 -11.05 30.63
N PRO A 233 12.66 -12.32 30.32
CA PRO A 233 11.45 -12.64 29.56
C PRO A 233 10.16 -12.14 30.24
N TYR A 234 9.22 -11.65 29.43
CA TYR A 234 7.85 -11.36 29.85
C TYR A 234 6.89 -12.25 29.05
N VAL A 235 5.99 -12.94 29.74
CA VAL A 235 5.07 -13.92 29.16
C VAL A 235 3.64 -13.51 29.45
N VAL A 236 2.81 -13.40 28.39
CA VAL A 236 1.37 -13.11 28.48
C VAL A 236 0.60 -14.41 28.22
N GLN A 237 -0.30 -14.78 29.14
CA GLN A 237 -1.13 -15.97 29.03
C GLN A 237 -2.61 -15.64 29.30
N GLN A 238 -3.51 -16.25 28.55
CA GLN A 238 -4.96 -16.22 28.79
C GLN A 238 -5.47 -17.66 28.89
N PRO A 239 -5.39 -18.30 30.09
CA PRO A 239 -5.71 -19.72 30.25
C PRO A 239 -7.13 -20.11 29.85
N GLU A 240 -8.06 -19.16 29.92
CA GLU A 240 -9.48 -19.32 29.54
C GLU A 240 -9.80 -18.77 28.14
N GLY A 241 -8.77 -18.39 27.38
CA GLY A 241 -8.90 -17.77 26.07
C GLY A 241 -9.23 -16.28 26.11
N ALA A 242 -9.47 -15.70 24.93
CA ALA A 242 -9.79 -14.29 24.81
C ALA A 242 -11.24 -13.99 25.19
N SER A 243 -11.48 -12.83 25.82
CA SER A 243 -12.83 -12.39 26.20
C SER A 243 -13.64 -11.79 25.05
N PHE A 244 -13.13 -11.83 23.81
CA PHE A 244 -13.85 -11.42 22.60
C PHE A 244 -14.21 -12.64 21.77
N SER A 245 -15.31 -12.55 21.01
CA SER A 245 -15.67 -13.53 20.00
C SER A 245 -15.64 -12.92 18.61
N VAL A 246 -15.33 -13.75 17.61
CA VAL A 246 -15.31 -13.36 16.20
C VAL A 246 -16.14 -14.37 15.41
N ASN A 247 -17.16 -13.88 14.69
CA ASN A 247 -17.95 -14.68 13.76
C ASN A 247 -17.84 -14.08 12.35
N GLY A 248 -17.04 -14.73 11.51
CA GLY A 248 -16.58 -14.12 10.26
C GLY A 248 -15.82 -12.84 10.56
N ASN A 249 -16.45 -11.70 10.27
CA ASN A 249 -15.87 -10.38 10.51
C ASN A 249 -16.60 -9.59 11.61
N ALA A 250 -17.64 -10.15 12.22
CA ALA A 250 -18.34 -9.54 13.35
C ALA A 250 -17.58 -9.84 14.65
N VAL A 251 -17.37 -8.82 15.46
CA VAL A 251 -16.66 -8.89 16.74
C VAL A 251 -17.61 -8.50 17.85
N HIS A 252 -17.65 -9.31 18.90
CA HIS A 252 -18.29 -8.99 20.16
C HIS A 252 -17.26 -8.97 21.29
N TRP A 253 -17.21 -7.88 22.07
CA TRP A 253 -16.31 -7.77 23.21
C TRP A 253 -16.83 -6.77 24.24
N GLN A 254 -17.05 -7.20 25.48
CA GLN A 254 -17.41 -6.30 26.60
C GLN A 254 -18.55 -5.32 26.26
N LYS A 255 -19.65 -5.83 25.68
CA LYS A 255 -20.82 -5.08 25.19
C LYS A 255 -20.61 -4.28 23.89
N TRP A 256 -19.41 -4.27 23.33
CA TRP A 256 -19.19 -3.74 21.98
C TRP A 256 -19.57 -4.77 20.94
N ASP A 257 -20.29 -4.33 19.92
CA ASP A 257 -20.53 -5.09 18.70
C ASP A 257 -20.10 -4.22 17.51
N PHE A 258 -19.27 -4.76 16.64
CA PHE A 258 -18.85 -4.09 15.41
C PHE A 258 -18.37 -5.09 14.37
N ARG A 259 -18.18 -4.62 13.15
CA ARG A 259 -17.67 -5.44 12.06
C ARG A 259 -16.34 -4.90 11.54
N ILE A 260 -15.36 -5.78 11.41
CA ILE A 260 -14.08 -5.49 10.82
C ILE A 260 -14.20 -5.66 9.31
N GLY A 261 -13.96 -4.61 8.55
CA GLY A 261 -13.67 -4.74 7.12
C GLY A 261 -12.28 -4.24 6.81
N PHE A 262 -11.92 -4.46 5.56
CA PHE A 262 -10.61 -4.14 5.04
C PHE A 262 -10.78 -3.74 3.57
N ASN A 263 -10.18 -2.63 3.17
CA ASN A 263 -10.15 -2.20 1.78
C ASN A 263 -8.75 -1.70 1.39
N TYR A 264 -8.50 -1.62 0.09
CA TYR A 264 -7.22 -1.26 -0.50
C TYR A 264 -6.68 0.08 0.05
N ARG A 265 -7.56 1.07 0.18
CA ARG A 265 -7.23 2.45 0.55
C ARG A 265 -7.03 2.66 2.04
N ASP A 266 -8.12 2.52 2.81
CA ASP A 266 -8.20 2.85 4.24
C ASP A 266 -7.51 1.79 5.12
N GLY A 267 -7.21 0.61 4.57
CA GLY A 267 -6.81 -0.54 5.36
C GLY A 267 -7.96 -1.02 6.24
N LEU A 268 -7.77 -1.00 7.57
CA LEU A 268 -8.77 -1.39 8.55
C LEU A 268 -9.96 -0.41 8.59
N VAL A 269 -11.18 -0.95 8.49
CA VAL A 269 -12.42 -0.18 8.67
C VAL A 269 -13.31 -0.87 9.70
N LEU A 270 -13.88 -0.10 10.62
CA LEU A 270 -14.90 -0.59 11.56
C LEU A 270 -16.28 -0.16 11.07
N TYR A 271 -17.23 -1.09 10.99
CA TYR A 271 -18.61 -0.84 10.57
C TYR A 271 -19.60 -1.18 11.69
N GLY A 272 -20.73 -0.46 11.72
CA GLY A 272 -21.86 -0.77 12.57
C GLY A 272 -21.51 -0.85 14.06
N VAL A 273 -20.65 0.03 14.54
CA VAL A 273 -20.17 0.04 15.92
C VAL A 273 -21.29 0.41 16.87
N THR A 274 -21.57 -0.48 17.81
CA THR A 274 -22.54 -0.28 18.89
C THR A 274 -21.91 -0.60 20.25
N TYR A 275 -22.43 0.04 21.29
CA TYR A 275 -22.14 -0.30 22.68
C TYR A 275 -23.46 -0.56 23.40
N ASP A 276 -23.60 -1.75 23.98
CA ASP A 276 -24.83 -2.17 24.65
C ASP A 276 -26.07 -1.95 23.76
N LYS A 277 -25.94 -2.38 22.49
CA LYS A 277 -26.95 -2.26 21.42
C LYS A 277 -27.29 -0.83 20.98
N ARG A 278 -26.63 0.19 21.51
CA ARG A 278 -26.79 1.60 21.11
C ARG A 278 -25.78 1.95 20.04
N SER A 279 -26.24 2.49 18.92
CA SER A 279 -25.35 2.91 17.82
C SER A 279 -24.38 3.99 18.27
N VAL A 280 -23.10 3.83 17.91
CA VAL A 280 -22.02 4.79 18.19
C VAL A 280 -21.46 5.32 16.88
N PHE A 281 -20.94 4.44 16.01
CA PHE A 281 -20.42 4.81 14.69
C PHE A 281 -20.97 3.88 13.61
N TYR A 282 -21.39 4.45 12.49
CA TYR A 282 -21.75 3.64 11.32
C TYR A 282 -20.50 3.08 10.60
N ARG A 283 -19.46 3.91 10.45
CA ARG A 283 -18.20 3.59 9.79
C ARG A 283 -17.08 4.42 10.41
N LEU A 284 -15.95 3.81 10.75
CA LEU A 284 -14.76 4.48 11.30
C LEU A 284 -13.51 3.92 10.62
N SER A 285 -12.67 4.80 10.06
CA SER A 285 -11.38 4.45 9.45
C SER A 285 -10.42 5.63 9.45
N VAL A 286 -9.15 5.37 9.15
CA VAL A 286 -8.17 6.40 8.77
C VAL A 286 -8.36 6.67 7.28
N CYS A 287 -8.85 7.86 6.93
CA CYS A 287 -9.24 8.17 5.56
C CYS A 287 -8.12 8.78 4.71
N GLU A 288 -7.17 9.48 5.34
CA GLU A 288 -6.07 10.15 4.66
C GLU A 288 -4.89 10.41 5.60
N MET A 289 -3.69 10.42 5.04
CA MET A 289 -2.47 10.86 5.72
C MET A 289 -1.63 11.62 4.71
N THR A 290 -1.16 12.80 5.10
CA THR A 290 -0.19 13.58 4.33
C THR A 290 1.07 13.71 5.18
N VAL A 291 2.23 13.53 4.56
CA VAL A 291 3.56 13.62 5.17
C VAL A 291 4.34 14.69 4.41
N PRO A 292 4.04 15.99 4.67
CA PRO A 292 4.74 17.08 4.01
C PRO A 292 6.14 17.25 4.61
N TYR A 293 7.17 17.19 3.77
CA TYR A 293 8.54 17.52 4.16
C TYR A 293 8.72 19.04 4.20
N GLY A 294 9.45 19.53 5.21
CA GLY A 294 9.57 20.97 5.52
C GLY A 294 10.72 21.73 4.83
N ALA A 295 11.38 21.15 3.83
CA ALA A 295 12.48 21.81 3.11
C ALA A 295 11.94 22.90 2.15
N ILE A 296 12.46 24.13 2.25
CA ILE A 296 11.75 25.36 1.83
C ILE A 296 11.92 25.76 0.33
N LYS A 297 12.82 25.16 -0.48
CA LYS A 297 12.96 25.58 -1.90
C LYS A 297 13.50 24.54 -2.88
N LEU A 298 12.86 24.50 -4.05
CA LEU A 298 13.30 23.97 -5.38
C LEU A 298 13.86 22.55 -5.39
N LEU A 299 13.31 21.70 -4.55
CA LEU A 299 13.73 20.32 -4.46
C LEU A 299 12.52 19.44 -4.52
N PRO A 300 12.66 18.25 -5.09
CA PRO A 300 11.67 17.22 -4.91
C PRO A 300 11.66 16.89 -3.43
N PHE A 301 10.81 17.54 -2.66
CA PHE A 301 10.49 17.12 -1.32
C PHE A 301 8.98 17.09 -1.26
N THR A 302 8.53 15.86 -1.18
CA THR A 302 7.24 15.37 -1.59
C THR A 302 6.15 15.84 -0.63
N HIS A 303 5.01 16.22 -1.21
CA HIS A 303 3.74 16.04 -0.54
C HIS A 303 3.37 14.56 -0.67
N PHE A 304 3.94 13.72 0.20
CA PHE A 304 3.63 12.30 0.20
C PHE A 304 2.28 12.08 0.88
N THR A 305 1.27 11.61 0.14
CA THR A 305 -0.05 11.24 0.70
C THR A 305 -0.23 9.73 0.67
N PRO A 306 0.38 8.98 1.62
CA PRO A 306 0.47 7.52 1.55
C PRO A 306 -0.86 6.84 1.25
N LEU A 307 -1.97 7.31 1.83
CA LEU A 307 -3.31 6.74 1.64
C LEU A 307 -3.89 6.88 0.22
N LYS A 308 -3.44 7.84 -0.58
CA LYS A 308 -3.84 8.00 -1.99
C LYS A 308 -2.85 7.41 -2.97
N THR A 309 -1.59 7.24 -2.57
CA THR A 309 -0.48 7.09 -3.52
C THR A 309 0.16 5.72 -3.46
N LEU A 310 0.29 5.14 -2.27
CA LEU A 310 0.74 3.76 -2.08
C LEU A 310 -0.26 2.90 -1.30
N GLU A 311 -1.24 3.50 -0.64
CA GLU A 311 -2.35 2.93 0.14
C GLU A 311 -1.93 2.13 1.40
N LEU A 312 -2.76 2.15 2.45
CA LEU A 312 -2.40 1.48 3.72
C LEU A 312 -2.37 -0.05 3.60
N HIS A 313 -3.16 -0.63 2.69
CA HIS A 313 -3.25 -2.09 2.56
C HIS A 313 -2.03 -2.72 1.90
N THR A 314 -1.69 -2.22 0.72
CA THR A 314 -0.54 -2.62 -0.11
C THR A 314 0.79 -2.41 0.61
N THR A 315 0.80 -1.55 1.64
CA THR A 315 1.94 -1.33 2.54
C THR A 315 1.79 -2.00 3.91
N ALA A 316 0.71 -2.75 4.16
CA ALA A 316 0.50 -3.41 5.43
C ALA A 316 1.46 -4.58 5.60
N ASN A 317 2.20 -4.57 6.72
CA ASN A 317 3.08 -5.68 7.08
C ASN A 317 2.26 -6.92 7.47
N LYS A 318 2.61 -8.08 6.93
CA LYS A 318 2.19 -9.35 7.53
C LYS A 318 2.97 -9.58 8.81
N HIS A 319 2.29 -9.75 9.93
CA HIS A 319 2.86 -10.36 11.12
C HIS A 319 2.30 -11.79 11.23
N SER A 320 3.00 -12.75 10.64
CA SER A 320 2.75 -14.16 10.91
C SER A 320 3.41 -14.51 12.25
N MET A 321 2.63 -14.49 13.33
CA MET A 321 3.01 -15.29 14.50
C MET A 321 2.62 -16.74 14.21
N PRO A 322 3.52 -17.72 14.38
CA PRO A 322 3.14 -19.12 14.30
C PRO A 322 2.17 -19.40 15.45
N VAL A 323 0.91 -19.69 15.12
CA VAL A 323 -0.02 -20.30 16.07
C VAL A 323 0.41 -21.76 16.18
N THR A 324 1.28 -22.06 17.15
CA THR A 324 1.51 -23.45 17.56
C THR A 324 0.27 -23.94 18.28
N SER A 325 -0.62 -24.63 17.57
CA SER A 325 -1.68 -25.42 18.18
C SER A 325 -1.06 -26.62 18.89
N GLY A 326 -0.71 -26.46 20.17
CA GLY A 326 -0.29 -27.56 21.02
C GLY A 326 -1.49 -28.42 21.42
N SER A 327 -1.81 -29.42 20.62
CA SER A 327 -2.58 -30.58 21.07
C SER A 327 -1.61 -31.68 21.46
N GLU A 328 -1.01 -31.58 22.65
CA GLU A 328 -0.35 -32.72 23.27
C GLU A 328 -1.38 -33.49 24.10
N SER A 329 -1.66 -34.70 23.63
CA SER A 329 -2.42 -35.74 24.31
C SER A 329 -1.87 -36.01 25.70
N GLN A 330 -2.70 -35.85 26.74
CA GLN A 330 -2.43 -36.40 28.06
C GLN A 330 -2.39 -37.94 27.98
N PRO A 331 -1.33 -38.60 28.49
CA PRO A 331 -1.37 -40.03 28.69
C PRO A 331 -2.21 -40.36 29.92
N THR A 332 -3.22 -41.20 29.70
CA THR A 332 -4.02 -41.88 30.71
C THR A 332 -3.12 -42.65 31.69
N LEU A 333 -3.16 -42.30 32.97
CA LEU A 333 -2.73 -43.17 34.05
C LEU A 333 -3.96 -43.83 34.65
N SER A 334 -4.00 -45.15 34.58
CA SER A 334 -4.88 -46.04 35.35
C SER A 334 -4.17 -47.40 35.44
N PRO A 335 -4.47 -48.25 36.43
CA PRO A 335 -5.47 -48.10 37.49
C PRO A 335 -4.89 -47.63 38.84
#